data_AF-A0A0G1XVF9-F1
#
_entry.id   AF-A0A0G1XVF9-F1
#
_cell.length_a   1.000
_cell.length_b   1.000
_cell.length_c   1.000
_cell.angle_alpha   90.00
_cell.angle_beta   90.00
_cell.angle_gamma   90.00
#
_symmetry.space_group_name_H-M   'P 1'
#
loop_
_entity.id
_entity.type
_entity.pdbx_description
1 polymer ?
#
loop_
_entity_poly.entity_id
_entity_poly.type
_entity_poly.pdbx_seq_one_letter_code
_entity_poly.pdbx_strand_id
1 'polypeptide(L)'
;MEKEAEKTENGSDIQGGKAKKVSFRTLAISSGLILSVLFAAGVGIIYFVSPDENTPLGRFVGRFSYPAAVIDGKSVVYTSQVDENLEAVKNFYEREDVSKTGMRADFSTEEGRKRLKIKEKEILNKIIEDKAIEILAKKEKIVVTKEDVDKAVDGELEKYGNKKEVSENMQNLYGWNIEQFKTKIVAPGIYSQELRRIISAELESDEGAREIIGKAKRELDNGTDFSEVARMYSQGSSAQDGGEFGWIAKEQLVAEVAEKIFGGDFPVNPDKKKTEIIESPLGFHIIKVEEMKKENGTDLARIKQIFARKKTFGDWLEERMKEMNINVLDKEYQWDKENGIVIFKDEGMRNFEKETYEKWEGDISVMF
;
A
#
# COMPACT_ATOMS: atom_id res chain seq x y z
N MET A 1 55.03 -28.69 -80.29
CA MET A 1 54.19 -29.82 -80.77
C MET A 1 53.93 -30.62 -79.51
N GLU A 2 52.74 -30.71 -78.94
CA GLU A 2 51.37 -30.69 -79.43
C GLU A 2 50.50 -30.34 -78.21
N LYS A 3 49.40 -29.63 -78.44
CA LYS A 3 48.47 -29.18 -77.40
C LYS A 3 47.55 -30.34 -77.02
N GLU A 4 47.45 -30.67 -75.74
CA GLU A 4 46.23 -31.29 -75.21
C GLU A 4 45.62 -30.38 -74.17
N ALA A 5 44.37 -30.03 -74.47
CA ALA A 5 43.54 -29.10 -73.74
C ALA A 5 42.95 -29.80 -72.52
N GLU A 6 43.31 -29.34 -71.33
CA GLU A 6 42.63 -29.74 -70.10
C GLU A 6 41.31 -28.96 -70.03
N LYS A 7 40.25 -29.66 -70.42
CA LYS A 7 38.88 -29.18 -70.43
C LYS A 7 38.36 -29.24 -68.99
N THR A 8 38.18 -28.08 -68.38
CA THR A 8 37.47 -27.90 -67.11
C THR A 8 36.03 -28.37 -67.26
N GLU A 9 35.69 -29.49 -66.64
CA GLU A 9 34.31 -29.96 -66.53
C GLU A 9 33.76 -29.63 -65.14
N ASN A 10 32.67 -28.85 -65.16
CA ASN A 10 31.85 -28.43 -64.03
C ASN A 10 31.33 -29.65 -63.26
N GLY A 11 31.76 -29.80 -62.00
CA GLY A 11 31.08 -30.60 -60.98
C GLY A 11 30.71 -29.70 -59.81
N SER A 12 29.42 -29.38 -59.69
CA SER A 12 28.85 -28.61 -58.59
C SER A 12 28.99 -29.38 -57.28
N ASP A 13 29.98 -29.04 -56.46
CA ASP A 13 30.12 -29.59 -55.11
C ASP A 13 29.36 -28.69 -54.12
N ILE A 14 28.03 -28.86 -54.07
CA ILE A 14 27.24 -28.37 -52.93
C ILE A 14 27.61 -29.27 -51.77
N GLN A 15 28.56 -28.84 -50.94
CA GLN A 15 28.77 -29.40 -49.61
C GLN A 15 27.51 -29.16 -48.77
N GLY A 16 26.60 -30.13 -48.83
CA GLY A 16 25.47 -30.27 -47.93
C GLY A 16 25.99 -30.42 -46.51
N GLY A 17 25.93 -29.34 -45.72
CA GLY A 17 26.09 -29.42 -44.28
C GLY A 17 25.12 -30.48 -43.74
N LYS A 18 25.66 -31.57 -43.18
CA LYS A 18 24.86 -32.63 -42.56
C LYS A 18 23.92 -32.00 -41.55
N ALA A 19 22.62 -31.95 -41.87
CA ALA A 19 21.58 -31.55 -40.94
C ALA A 19 21.71 -32.45 -39.70
N LYS A 20 22.04 -31.85 -38.55
CA LYS A 20 22.06 -32.57 -37.27
C LYS A 20 20.68 -33.20 -37.07
N LYS A 21 20.62 -34.53 -37.13
CA LYS A 21 19.39 -35.30 -36.94
C LYS A 21 18.90 -35.06 -35.51
N VAL A 22 17.87 -34.22 -35.36
CA VAL A 22 17.25 -33.93 -34.07
C VAL A 22 16.62 -35.23 -33.55
N SER A 23 16.93 -35.61 -32.31
CA SER A 23 16.41 -36.85 -31.73
C SER A 23 14.89 -36.75 -31.53
N PHE A 24 14.17 -37.86 -31.68
CA PHE A 24 12.72 -37.93 -31.42
C PHE A 24 12.36 -37.45 -30.00
N ARG A 25 13.25 -37.66 -29.03
CA ARG A 25 13.10 -37.16 -27.65
C ARG A 25 13.15 -35.63 -27.60
N THR A 26 14.05 -35.01 -28.35
CA THR A 26 14.16 -33.54 -28.43
C THR A 26 12.90 -32.94 -29.08
N LEU A 27 12.37 -33.58 -30.12
CA LEU A 27 11.10 -33.18 -30.73
C LEU A 27 9.94 -33.34 -29.75
N ALA A 28 9.81 -34.48 -29.09
CA ALA A 28 8.75 -34.73 -28.10
C ALA A 28 8.79 -33.75 -26.91
N ILE A 29 9.98 -33.44 -26.38
CA ILE A 29 10.16 -32.43 -25.31
C ILE A 29 9.78 -31.04 -25.81
N SER A 30 10.23 -30.65 -27.01
CA SER A 30 9.90 -29.35 -27.59
C SER A 30 8.40 -29.20 -27.88
N SER A 31 7.75 -30.25 -28.39
CA SER A 31 6.30 -30.27 -28.63
C SER A 31 5.51 -30.26 -27.32
N GLY A 32 5.96 -30.97 -26.28
CA GLY A 32 5.36 -30.91 -24.94
C GLY A 32 5.47 -29.51 -24.33
N LEU A 33 6.61 -28.84 -24.49
CA LEU A 33 6.83 -27.48 -24.01
C LEU A 33 5.96 -26.48 -24.78
N ILE A 34 5.89 -26.59 -26.10
CA ILE A 34 4.98 -25.76 -26.92
C ILE A 34 3.52 -25.99 -26.52
N LEU A 35 3.08 -27.24 -26.33
CA LEU A 35 1.73 -27.54 -25.87
C LEU A 35 1.43 -26.99 -24.47
N SER A 36 2.40 -27.02 -23.55
CA SER A 36 2.24 -26.41 -22.23
C SER A 36 2.14 -24.89 -22.30
N VAL A 37 2.91 -24.23 -23.18
CA VAL A 37 2.85 -22.79 -23.39
C VAL A 37 1.53 -22.41 -24.07
N LEU A 38 1.08 -23.14 -25.08
CA LEU A 38 -0.22 -22.93 -25.74
C LEU A 38 -1.38 -23.20 -24.79
N PHE A 39 -1.26 -24.20 -23.91
CA PHE A 39 -2.25 -24.47 -22.86
C PHE A 39 -2.29 -23.33 -21.85
N ALA A 40 -1.13 -22.89 -21.33
CA ALA A 40 -1.06 -21.75 -20.42
C ALA A 40 -1.57 -20.45 -21.05
N ALA A 41 -1.25 -20.21 -22.32
CA ALA A 41 -1.74 -19.07 -23.09
C ALA A 41 -3.26 -19.17 -23.33
N GLY A 42 -3.76 -20.36 -23.69
CA GLY A 42 -5.19 -20.61 -23.88
C GLY A 42 -5.97 -20.40 -22.58
N VAL A 43 -5.50 -20.96 -21.48
CA VAL A 43 -6.09 -20.77 -20.15
C VAL A 43 -6.00 -19.30 -19.70
N GLY A 44 -4.89 -18.61 -19.97
CA GLY A 44 -4.74 -17.17 -19.69
C GLY A 44 -5.69 -16.29 -20.51
N ILE A 45 -5.83 -16.55 -21.81
CA ILE A 45 -6.82 -15.88 -22.66
C ILE A 45 -8.23 -16.13 -22.11
N ILE A 46 -8.52 -17.37 -21.70
CA ILE A 46 -9.80 -17.69 -21.08
C ILE A 46 -9.96 -16.90 -19.77
N TYR A 47 -8.97 -16.79 -18.89
CA TYR A 47 -9.10 -15.98 -17.66
C TYR A 47 -9.51 -14.52 -17.93
N PHE A 48 -8.95 -13.88 -18.96
CA PHE A 48 -9.30 -12.51 -19.33
C PHE A 48 -10.63 -12.38 -20.09
N VAL A 49 -11.04 -13.39 -20.83
CA VAL A 49 -12.24 -13.38 -21.69
C VAL A 49 -13.44 -14.06 -21.03
N SER A 50 -13.21 -14.90 -20.01
CA SER A 50 -14.22 -15.81 -19.48
C SER A 50 -15.32 -15.02 -18.76
N PRO A 51 -16.59 -15.33 -19.06
CA PRO A 51 -17.71 -14.76 -18.34
C PRO A 51 -17.79 -15.36 -16.93
N ASP A 52 -18.52 -14.62 -16.08
CA ASP A 52 -19.01 -14.93 -14.73
C ASP A 52 -18.47 -16.22 -14.08
N GLU A 53 -17.87 -16.08 -12.89
CA GLU A 53 -17.35 -17.16 -12.04
C GLU A 53 -18.38 -18.28 -11.77
N ASN A 54 -19.67 -18.00 -11.95
CA ASN A 54 -20.76 -18.98 -11.83
C ASN A 54 -20.85 -19.98 -13.00
N THR A 55 -20.18 -19.75 -14.13
CA THR A 55 -20.20 -20.67 -15.28
C THR A 55 -19.31 -21.89 -15.07
N PRO A 56 -19.59 -23.06 -15.70
CA PRO A 56 -18.70 -24.23 -15.63
C PRO A 56 -17.26 -23.95 -16.08
N LEU A 57 -17.09 -23.06 -17.06
CA LEU A 57 -15.79 -22.62 -17.55
C LEU A 57 -15.10 -21.70 -16.54
N GLY A 58 -15.81 -20.69 -16.00
CA GLY A 58 -15.30 -19.83 -14.92
C GLY A 58 -14.84 -20.63 -13.71
N ARG A 59 -15.64 -21.61 -13.26
CA ARG A 59 -15.28 -22.53 -12.16
C ARG A 59 -14.08 -23.42 -12.46
N PHE A 60 -13.85 -23.80 -13.73
CA PHE A 60 -12.66 -24.56 -14.11
C PHE A 60 -11.41 -23.68 -14.11
N VAL A 61 -11.53 -22.48 -14.67
CA VAL A 61 -10.45 -21.49 -14.79
C VAL A 61 -10.03 -20.96 -13.42
N GLY A 62 -10.97 -20.73 -12.51
CA GLY A 62 -10.72 -20.30 -11.13
C GLY A 62 -10.02 -21.35 -10.24
N ARG A 63 -9.80 -22.58 -10.73
CA ARG A 63 -8.97 -23.57 -10.02
C ARG A 63 -7.47 -23.33 -10.19
N PHE A 64 -7.09 -22.51 -11.17
CA PHE A 64 -5.69 -22.20 -11.42
C PHE A 64 -5.35 -20.87 -10.76
N SER A 65 -4.16 -20.85 -10.16
CA SER A 65 -3.60 -19.63 -9.58
C SER A 65 -2.83 -18.86 -10.64
N TYR A 66 -3.24 -17.63 -10.94
CA TYR A 66 -2.62 -16.79 -11.96
C TYR A 66 -1.78 -15.70 -11.32
N PRO A 67 -0.74 -15.18 -12.00
CA PRO A 67 -0.07 -13.96 -11.58
C PRO A 67 -1.08 -12.79 -11.57
N ALA A 68 -1.41 -12.29 -10.38
CA ALA A 68 -2.21 -11.08 -10.18
C ALA A 68 -1.36 -9.81 -10.31
N ALA A 69 -0.10 -9.87 -9.86
CA ALA A 69 0.86 -8.79 -10.06
C ALA A 69 2.30 -9.31 -10.14
N VAL A 70 3.17 -8.56 -10.82
CA VAL A 70 4.60 -8.82 -10.93
C VAL A 70 5.37 -7.56 -10.53
N ILE A 71 6.31 -7.70 -9.61
CA ILE A 71 7.09 -6.62 -9.00
C ILE A 71 8.57 -6.84 -9.35
N ASP A 72 9.18 -5.83 -10.00
CA ASP A 72 10.56 -5.83 -10.49
C ASP A 72 10.93 -7.07 -11.35
N GLY A 73 9.94 -7.66 -12.01
CA GLY A 73 10.10 -8.84 -12.87
C GLY A 73 10.52 -10.13 -12.15
N LYS A 74 10.55 -10.14 -10.81
CA LYS A 74 11.09 -11.24 -9.99
C LYS A 74 10.12 -11.75 -8.93
N SER A 75 9.39 -10.84 -8.29
CA SER A 75 8.40 -11.20 -7.27
C SER A 75 7.03 -11.26 -7.92
N VAL A 76 6.30 -12.34 -7.68
CA VAL A 76 4.97 -12.57 -8.26
C VAL A 76 3.96 -12.68 -7.12
N VAL A 77 2.87 -11.94 -7.24
CA VAL A 77 1.68 -12.07 -6.43
C VAL A 77 0.69 -12.90 -7.23
N TYR A 78 0.13 -13.94 -6.61
CA TYR A 78 -0.80 -14.86 -7.25
C TYR A 78 -2.24 -14.62 -6.79
N THR A 79 -3.21 -14.86 -7.67
CA THR A 79 -4.65 -14.73 -7.38
C THR A 79 -5.06 -15.58 -6.19
N SER A 80 -4.52 -16.80 -6.05
CA SER A 80 -4.83 -17.65 -4.89
C SER A 80 -4.46 -17.01 -3.55
N GLN A 81 -3.41 -16.17 -3.51
CA GLN A 81 -3.07 -15.45 -2.28
C GLN A 81 -4.11 -14.38 -1.95
N VAL A 82 -4.66 -13.71 -2.96
CA VAL A 82 -5.75 -12.74 -2.79
C VAL A 82 -7.01 -13.46 -2.33
N ASP A 83 -7.41 -14.53 -3.02
CA ASP A 83 -8.61 -15.31 -2.74
C ASP A 83 -8.62 -15.89 -1.32
N GLU A 84 -7.49 -16.47 -0.87
CA GLU A 84 -7.36 -17.01 0.49
C GLU A 84 -7.50 -15.94 1.59
N ASN A 85 -7.04 -14.72 1.33
CA ASN A 85 -7.20 -13.61 2.28
C ASN A 85 -8.64 -13.05 2.21
N LEU A 86 -9.25 -13.02 1.03
CA LEU A 86 -10.63 -12.60 0.83
C LEU A 86 -11.62 -13.57 1.49
N GLU A 87 -11.33 -14.87 1.48
CA GLU A 87 -12.11 -15.87 2.21
C GLU A 87 -12.06 -15.64 3.73
N ALA A 88 -10.90 -15.27 4.28
CA ALA A 88 -10.78 -14.91 5.69
C ALA A 88 -11.63 -13.69 6.07
N VAL A 89 -11.69 -12.70 5.18
CA VAL A 89 -12.59 -11.54 5.30
C VAL A 89 -14.05 -11.99 5.31
N LYS A 90 -14.49 -12.81 4.34
CA LYS A 90 -15.86 -13.33 4.29
C LYS A 90 -16.22 -14.10 5.56
N ASN A 91 -15.35 -15.01 5.99
CA ASN A 91 -15.53 -15.80 7.19
C ASN A 91 -15.72 -14.94 8.44
N PHE A 92 -15.03 -13.79 8.52
CA PHE A 92 -15.20 -12.86 9.62
C PHE A 92 -16.59 -12.18 9.57
N TYR A 93 -17.01 -11.63 8.43
CA TYR A 93 -18.26 -10.84 8.32
C TYR A 93 -19.55 -11.65 8.24
N GLU A 94 -19.51 -12.89 7.79
CA GLU A 94 -20.70 -13.74 7.68
C GLU A 94 -21.05 -14.46 8.99
N ARG A 95 -20.15 -14.44 10.00
CA ARG A 95 -20.34 -15.10 11.29
C ARG A 95 -21.45 -14.48 12.15
N GLU A 96 -22.15 -15.34 12.87
CA GLU A 96 -23.32 -14.99 13.68
C GLU A 96 -22.99 -14.04 14.84
N ASP A 97 -21.79 -14.14 15.46
CA ASP A 97 -21.43 -13.24 16.56
C ASP A 97 -21.13 -11.80 16.10
N VAL A 98 -20.64 -11.61 14.87
CA VAL A 98 -20.44 -10.28 14.28
C VAL A 98 -21.79 -9.62 13.95
N SER A 99 -22.85 -10.41 13.72
CA SER A 99 -24.22 -9.90 13.54
C SER A 99 -24.77 -9.17 14.77
N LYS A 100 -24.38 -9.58 15.98
CA LYS A 100 -24.80 -8.95 17.24
C LYS A 100 -24.21 -7.55 17.42
N THR A 101 -23.14 -7.24 16.68
CA THR A 101 -22.45 -5.94 16.69
C THR A 101 -22.90 -5.01 15.56
N GLY A 102 -23.86 -5.44 14.72
CA GLY A 102 -24.31 -4.67 13.56
C GLY A 102 -23.34 -4.64 12.38
N MET A 103 -22.21 -5.35 12.46
CA MET A 103 -21.15 -5.38 11.44
C MET A 103 -21.32 -6.51 10.41
N ARG A 104 -22.50 -7.12 10.28
CA ARG A 104 -22.72 -8.22 9.31
C ARG A 104 -22.77 -7.66 7.89
N ALA A 105 -22.02 -8.27 6.98
CA ALA A 105 -22.12 -8.00 5.55
C ALA A 105 -22.92 -9.10 4.84
N ASP A 106 -23.75 -8.72 3.86
CA ASP A 106 -24.42 -9.65 2.95
C ASP A 106 -23.81 -9.55 1.55
N PHE A 107 -22.87 -10.45 1.27
CA PHE A 107 -22.15 -10.52 0.01
C PHE A 107 -22.98 -11.10 -1.15
N SER A 108 -24.25 -11.47 -0.94
CA SER A 108 -25.15 -11.90 -2.02
C SER A 108 -25.79 -10.71 -2.75
N THR A 109 -25.91 -9.57 -2.07
CA THR A 109 -26.48 -8.33 -2.64
C THR A 109 -25.55 -7.75 -3.72
N GLU A 110 -26.08 -6.87 -4.58
CA GLU A 110 -25.24 -6.16 -5.56
C GLU A 110 -24.21 -5.26 -4.85
N GLU A 111 -24.65 -4.53 -3.83
CA GLU A 111 -23.78 -3.65 -3.05
C GLU A 111 -22.70 -4.42 -2.29
N GLY A 112 -23.07 -5.51 -1.60
CA GLY A 112 -22.13 -6.37 -0.89
C GLY A 112 -21.09 -6.99 -1.83
N ARG A 113 -21.47 -7.36 -3.06
CA ARG A 113 -20.50 -7.81 -4.07
C ARG A 113 -19.52 -6.71 -4.48
N LYS A 114 -19.99 -5.47 -4.66
CA LYS A 114 -19.10 -4.33 -4.98
C LYS A 114 -18.17 -4.00 -3.81
N ARG A 115 -18.65 -4.01 -2.56
CA ARG A 115 -17.81 -3.83 -1.36
C ARG A 115 -16.76 -4.92 -1.23
N LEU A 116 -17.14 -6.18 -1.50
CA LEU A 116 -16.19 -7.28 -1.52
C LEU A 116 -15.08 -7.08 -2.56
N LYS A 117 -15.41 -6.51 -3.74
CA LYS A 117 -14.40 -6.14 -4.74
C LYS A 117 -13.46 -5.02 -4.28
N ILE A 118 -13.91 -4.10 -3.42
CA ILE A 118 -13.04 -3.13 -2.75
C ILE A 118 -12.06 -3.87 -1.82
N LYS A 119 -12.56 -4.82 -1.03
CA LYS A 119 -11.69 -5.63 -0.14
C LYS A 119 -10.68 -6.48 -0.88
N GLU A 120 -11.08 -7.10 -2.00
CA GLU A 120 -10.17 -7.84 -2.87
C GLU A 120 -9.05 -6.93 -3.41
N LYS A 121 -9.37 -5.71 -3.83
CA LYS A 121 -8.38 -4.69 -4.23
C LYS A 121 -7.44 -4.31 -3.10
N GLU A 122 -7.98 -4.02 -1.91
CA GLU A 122 -7.19 -3.65 -0.72
C GLU A 122 -6.22 -4.78 -0.34
N ILE A 123 -6.66 -6.04 -0.41
CA ILE A 123 -5.83 -7.22 -0.16
C ILE A 123 -4.72 -7.33 -1.21
N LEU A 124 -5.04 -7.18 -2.49
CA LEU A 124 -4.03 -7.20 -3.56
C LEU A 124 -2.99 -6.09 -3.34
N ASN A 125 -3.43 -4.88 -3.02
CA ASN A 125 -2.54 -3.77 -2.69
C ASN A 125 -1.64 -4.10 -1.50
N LYS A 126 -2.21 -4.63 -0.42
CA LYS A 126 -1.47 -5.01 0.79
C LYS A 126 -0.43 -6.10 0.53
N ILE A 127 -0.76 -7.10 -0.29
CA ILE A 127 0.21 -8.15 -0.66
C ILE A 127 1.35 -7.56 -1.51
N ILE A 128 1.05 -6.62 -2.41
CA ILE A 128 2.07 -5.91 -3.19
C ILE A 128 2.96 -5.07 -2.27
N GLU A 129 2.39 -4.34 -1.30
CA GLU A 129 3.14 -3.59 -0.28
C GLU A 129 4.07 -4.50 0.52
N ASP A 130 3.57 -5.64 1.01
CA ASP A 130 4.39 -6.60 1.77
C ASP A 130 5.56 -7.14 0.94
N LYS A 131 5.33 -7.38 -0.36
CA LYS A 131 6.38 -7.78 -1.29
C LYS A 131 7.36 -6.66 -1.59
N ALA A 132 6.89 -5.42 -1.69
CA ALA A 132 7.76 -4.25 -1.86
C ALA A 132 8.66 -4.08 -0.63
N ILE A 133 8.09 -4.16 0.58
CA ILE A 133 8.82 -4.13 1.85
C ILE A 133 9.87 -5.25 1.89
N GLU A 134 9.50 -6.49 1.54
CA GLU A 134 10.43 -7.63 1.50
C GLU A 134 11.60 -7.38 0.53
N ILE A 135 11.32 -6.81 -0.65
CA ILE A 135 12.36 -6.46 -1.65
C ILE A 135 13.28 -5.36 -1.12
N LEU A 136 12.72 -4.29 -0.55
CA LEU A 136 13.47 -3.16 0.00
C LEU A 136 14.34 -3.61 1.18
N ALA A 137 13.79 -4.39 2.09
CA ALA A 137 14.51 -4.95 3.22
C ALA A 137 15.69 -5.83 2.78
N LYS A 138 15.50 -6.66 1.74
CA LYS A 138 16.59 -7.46 1.16
C LYS A 138 17.68 -6.60 0.51
N LYS A 139 17.33 -5.45 -0.10
CA LYS A 139 18.33 -4.50 -0.63
C LYS A 139 19.20 -3.95 0.51
N GLU A 140 18.62 -3.71 1.68
CA GLU A 140 19.31 -3.32 2.92
C GLU A 140 19.96 -4.51 3.67
N LYS A 141 20.01 -5.69 3.05
CA LYS A 141 20.59 -6.93 3.62
C LYS A 141 19.88 -7.40 4.90
N ILE A 142 18.64 -6.98 5.13
CA ILE A 142 17.78 -7.54 6.19
C ILE A 142 17.32 -8.93 5.75
N VAL A 143 17.49 -9.91 6.63
CA VAL A 143 17.01 -11.28 6.45
C VAL A 143 16.18 -11.65 7.66
N VAL A 144 14.89 -11.93 7.44
CA VAL A 144 14.00 -12.45 8.49
C VAL A 144 14.03 -13.97 8.41
N THR A 145 14.51 -14.61 9.47
CA THR A 145 14.57 -16.07 9.55
C THR A 145 13.28 -16.64 10.12
N LYS A 146 13.07 -17.95 9.95
CA LYS A 146 11.96 -18.65 10.60
C LYS A 146 12.02 -18.53 12.13
N GLU A 147 13.23 -18.56 12.70
CA GLU A 147 13.42 -18.43 14.14
C GLU A 147 12.98 -17.06 14.67
N ASP A 148 13.23 -15.98 13.93
CA ASP A 148 12.78 -14.63 14.30
C ASP A 148 11.25 -14.56 14.35
N VAL A 149 10.58 -15.16 13.36
CA VAL A 149 9.11 -15.23 13.28
C VAL A 149 8.54 -16.09 14.40
N ASP A 150 9.14 -17.26 14.66
CA ASP A 150 8.71 -18.17 15.72
C ASP A 150 8.83 -17.50 17.10
N LYS A 151 9.95 -16.84 17.39
CA LYS A 151 10.16 -16.08 18.64
C LYS A 151 9.15 -14.95 18.81
N ALA A 152 8.87 -14.20 17.76
CA ALA A 152 7.91 -13.10 17.81
C ALA A 152 6.50 -13.60 18.16
N VAL A 153 6.06 -14.72 17.56
CA VAL A 153 4.76 -15.32 17.87
C VAL A 153 4.73 -15.92 19.27
N ASP A 154 5.73 -16.71 19.64
CA ASP A 154 5.71 -17.39 20.95
C ASP A 154 5.75 -16.36 22.09
N GLY A 155 6.52 -15.27 21.97
CA GLY A 155 6.54 -14.19 22.96
C GLY A 155 5.21 -13.43 23.10
N GLU A 156 4.40 -13.35 22.04
CA GLU A 156 3.07 -12.77 22.13
C GLU A 156 2.05 -13.76 22.73
N LEU A 157 2.14 -15.04 22.35
CA LEU A 157 1.28 -16.09 22.88
C LEU A 157 1.44 -16.30 24.39
N GLU A 158 2.63 -16.08 24.93
CA GLU A 158 2.90 -16.10 26.38
C GLU A 158 2.08 -15.03 27.14
N LYS A 159 1.78 -13.88 26.52
CA LYS A 159 0.99 -12.81 27.14
C LYS A 159 -0.51 -13.12 27.21
N TYR A 160 -1.02 -13.89 26.24
CA TYR A 160 -2.45 -14.24 26.12
C TYR A 160 -2.80 -15.63 26.70
N GLY A 161 -1.80 -16.36 27.23
CA GLY A 161 -2.00 -17.42 28.21
C GLY A 161 -2.34 -18.82 27.67
N ASN A 162 -2.74 -18.99 26.41
CA ASN A 162 -2.95 -20.33 25.84
C ASN A 162 -2.85 -20.38 24.31
N LYS A 163 -1.75 -20.95 23.79
CA LYS A 163 -1.51 -21.17 22.35
C LYS A 163 -2.63 -21.96 21.66
N LYS A 164 -3.26 -22.91 22.36
CA LYS A 164 -4.35 -23.71 21.81
C LYS A 164 -5.59 -22.85 21.60
N GLU A 165 -5.96 -22.05 22.60
CA GLU A 165 -7.12 -21.16 22.53
C GLU A 165 -6.96 -20.10 21.44
N VAL A 166 -5.77 -19.49 21.34
CA VAL A 166 -5.49 -18.52 20.27
C VAL A 166 -5.59 -19.17 18.89
N SER A 167 -5.04 -20.39 18.73
CA SER A 167 -5.14 -21.12 17.47
C SER A 167 -6.59 -21.48 17.13
N GLU A 168 -7.38 -21.94 18.10
CA GLU A 168 -8.79 -22.28 17.92
C GLU A 168 -9.61 -21.03 17.56
N ASN A 169 -9.41 -19.92 18.27
CA ASN A 169 -10.09 -18.66 18.00
C ASN A 169 -9.75 -18.10 16.62
N MET A 170 -8.48 -18.16 16.21
CA MET A 170 -8.06 -17.69 14.89
C MET A 170 -8.59 -18.57 13.76
N GLN A 171 -8.54 -19.90 13.93
CA GLN A 171 -9.10 -20.86 12.98
C GLN A 171 -10.62 -20.67 12.85
N ASN A 172 -11.28 -20.37 13.97
CA ASN A 172 -12.68 -19.99 13.96
C ASN A 172 -12.83 -18.65 13.21
N LEU A 173 -12.42 -17.52 13.76
CA LEU A 173 -12.74 -16.19 13.20
C LEU A 173 -12.30 -15.99 11.74
N TYR A 174 -11.09 -16.45 11.38
CA TYR A 174 -10.47 -16.14 10.09
C TYR A 174 -10.23 -17.36 9.20
N GLY A 175 -10.40 -18.57 9.72
CA GLY A 175 -10.05 -19.80 8.98
C GLY A 175 -8.55 -20.08 8.91
N TRP A 176 -7.72 -19.34 9.64
CA TRP A 176 -6.25 -19.45 9.58
C TRP A 176 -5.66 -20.29 10.70
N ASN A 177 -4.59 -21.00 10.37
CA ASN A 177 -3.68 -21.60 11.35
C ASN A 177 -2.49 -20.69 11.67
N ILE A 178 -1.73 -21.06 12.71
CA ILE A 178 -0.56 -20.29 13.18
C ILE A 178 0.50 -20.08 12.09
N GLU A 179 0.73 -21.05 11.21
CA GLU A 179 1.73 -20.90 10.15
C GLU A 179 1.27 -19.91 9.06
N GLN A 180 -0.02 -19.88 8.74
CA GLN A 180 -0.58 -18.85 7.87
C GLN A 180 -0.48 -17.46 8.50
N PHE A 181 -0.77 -17.33 9.80
CA PHE A 181 -0.60 -16.06 10.51
C PHE A 181 0.86 -15.58 10.52
N LYS A 182 1.80 -16.49 10.81
CA LYS A 182 3.24 -16.22 10.76
C LYS A 182 3.68 -15.67 9.41
N THR A 183 3.23 -16.30 8.32
CA THR A 183 3.66 -15.95 6.97
C THR A 183 2.95 -14.73 6.40
N LYS A 184 1.66 -14.54 6.69
CA LYS A 184 0.83 -13.47 6.13
C LYS A 184 0.89 -12.16 6.93
N ILE A 185 1.15 -12.22 8.24
CA ILE A 185 1.10 -11.05 9.13
C ILE A 185 2.44 -10.80 9.80
N VAL A 186 2.98 -11.81 10.49
CA VAL A 186 4.14 -11.61 11.37
C VAL A 186 5.41 -11.35 10.57
N ALA A 187 5.74 -12.19 9.59
CA ALA A 187 6.96 -12.03 8.81
C ALA A 187 7.00 -10.69 8.04
N PRO A 188 5.95 -10.27 7.31
CA PRO A 188 5.91 -8.92 6.72
C PRO A 188 6.00 -7.81 7.77
N GLY A 189 5.38 -7.99 8.93
CA GLY A 189 5.47 -7.06 10.05
C GLY A 189 6.90 -6.88 10.57
N ILE A 190 7.67 -7.96 10.71
CA ILE A 190 9.08 -7.91 11.11
C ILE A 190 9.92 -7.18 10.05
N TYR A 191 9.74 -7.49 8.76
CA TYR A 191 10.44 -6.76 7.69
C TYR A 191 10.13 -5.26 7.73
N SER A 192 8.86 -4.89 7.91
CA SER A 192 8.42 -3.48 8.02
C SER A 192 9.06 -2.79 9.23
N GLN A 193 9.09 -3.47 10.39
CA GLN A 193 9.71 -2.96 11.61
C GLN A 193 11.22 -2.73 11.43
N GLU A 194 11.95 -3.71 10.89
CA GLU A 194 13.39 -3.59 10.66
C GLU A 194 13.72 -2.50 9.64
N LEU A 195 12.94 -2.41 8.57
CA LEU A 195 13.12 -1.37 7.57
C LEU A 195 12.89 0.01 8.17
N ARG A 196 11.81 0.19 8.95
CA ARG A 196 11.54 1.43 9.70
C ARG A 196 12.70 1.81 10.63
N ARG A 197 13.32 0.84 11.28
CA ARG A 197 14.48 1.06 12.16
C ARG A 197 15.71 1.54 11.37
N ILE A 198 15.97 1.00 10.19
CA ILE A 198 17.11 1.41 9.36
C ILE A 198 16.91 2.82 8.81
N ILE A 199 15.71 3.13 8.33
CA ILE A 199 15.41 4.43 7.75
C ILE A 199 15.03 5.49 8.79
N SER A 200 15.05 5.17 10.09
CA SER A 200 14.57 6.11 11.12
C SER A 200 15.35 7.43 11.07
N ALA A 201 16.65 7.38 10.83
CA ALA A 201 17.48 8.57 10.66
C ALA A 201 17.10 9.41 9.42
N GLU A 202 16.71 8.75 8.32
CA GLU A 202 16.19 9.44 7.12
C GLU A 202 14.88 10.16 7.45
N LEU A 203 13.97 9.48 8.16
CA LEU A 203 12.68 10.06 8.57
C LEU A 203 12.85 11.18 9.61
N GLU A 204 13.74 11.02 10.59
CA GLU A 204 14.02 12.00 11.65
C GLU A 204 14.73 13.26 11.15
N SER A 205 15.38 13.19 9.98
CA SER A 205 15.97 14.37 9.34
C SER A 205 14.93 15.47 9.11
N ASP A 206 13.69 15.05 8.80
CA ASP A 206 12.55 15.91 8.48
C ASP A 206 12.90 17.02 7.47
N GLU A 207 13.89 16.80 6.61
CA GLU A 207 14.49 17.85 5.77
C GLU A 207 13.43 18.59 4.94
N GLY A 208 12.52 17.84 4.30
CA GLY A 208 11.43 18.43 3.52
C GLY A 208 10.48 19.29 4.37
N ALA A 209 10.08 18.81 5.56
CA ALA A 209 9.19 19.56 6.43
C ALA A 209 9.87 20.82 7.01
N ARG A 210 11.16 20.70 7.38
CA ARG A 210 12.01 21.82 7.84
C ARG A 210 12.20 22.85 6.72
N GLU A 211 12.39 22.41 5.48
CA GLU A 211 12.52 23.30 4.33
C GLU A 211 11.22 24.08 4.09
N ILE A 212 10.07 23.41 4.07
CA ILE A 212 8.76 24.02 3.86
C ILE A 212 8.47 25.06 4.95
N ILE A 213 8.57 24.69 6.23
CA ILE A 213 8.27 25.61 7.32
C ILE A 213 9.30 26.76 7.40
N GLY A 214 10.55 26.50 7.01
CA GLY A 214 11.59 27.51 6.92
C GLY A 214 11.34 28.53 5.81
N LYS A 215 10.81 28.11 4.65
CA LYS A 215 10.34 29.01 3.58
C LYS A 215 9.18 29.86 4.09
N ALA A 216 8.18 29.25 4.72
CA ALA A 216 7.05 29.96 5.30
C ALA A 216 7.49 31.02 6.33
N LYS A 217 8.41 30.67 7.23
CA LYS A 217 8.97 31.63 8.20
C LYS A 217 9.64 32.82 7.52
N ARG A 218 10.44 32.59 6.47
CA ARG A 218 11.11 33.68 5.73
C ARG A 218 10.10 34.64 5.09
N GLU A 219 9.04 34.13 4.46
CA GLU A 219 7.99 34.97 3.89
C GLU A 219 7.27 35.80 4.97
N LEU A 220 6.96 35.18 6.12
CA LEU A 220 6.38 35.89 7.26
C LEU A 220 7.31 36.95 7.86
N ASP A 221 8.62 36.76 7.78
CA ASP A 221 9.62 37.70 8.30
C ASP A 221 9.89 38.84 7.29
N ASN A 222 9.64 38.60 6.01
CA ASN A 222 9.61 39.61 4.95
C ASN A 222 8.32 40.46 4.94
N GLY A 223 7.32 40.10 5.76
CA GLY A 223 6.09 40.86 5.95
C GLY A 223 4.90 40.40 5.10
N THR A 224 5.00 39.27 4.40
CA THR A 224 3.88 38.65 3.68
C THR A 224 2.76 38.28 4.67
N ASP A 225 1.49 38.44 4.28
CA ASP A 225 0.36 38.16 5.16
C ASP A 225 0.31 36.67 5.56
N PHE A 226 -0.06 36.41 6.81
CA PHE A 226 -0.05 35.05 7.35
C PHE A 226 -0.96 34.09 6.58
N SER A 227 -2.16 34.57 6.18
CA SER A 227 -3.11 33.73 5.46
C SER A 227 -2.68 33.48 4.02
N GLU A 228 -1.93 34.40 3.41
CA GLU A 228 -1.29 34.16 2.11
C GLU A 228 -0.18 33.10 2.23
N VAL A 229 0.72 33.23 3.22
CA VAL A 229 1.76 32.23 3.47
C VAL A 229 1.17 30.86 3.80
N ALA A 230 0.09 30.81 4.58
CA ALA A 230 -0.61 29.56 4.87
C ALA A 230 -1.15 28.88 3.61
N ARG A 231 -1.75 29.63 2.68
CA ARG A 231 -2.23 29.09 1.40
C ARG A 231 -1.09 28.56 0.52
N MET A 232 0.09 29.18 0.59
CA MET A 232 1.25 28.79 -0.23
C MET A 232 2.01 27.58 0.32
N TYR A 233 2.17 27.46 1.64
CA TYR A 233 3.11 26.51 2.25
C TYR A 233 2.50 25.54 3.26
N SER A 234 1.32 25.82 3.80
CA SER A 234 0.74 24.94 4.83
C SER A 234 0.22 23.66 4.20
N GLN A 235 0.50 22.54 4.85
CA GLN A 235 0.00 21.20 4.53
C GLN A 235 -1.16 20.78 5.46
N GLY A 236 -1.61 21.69 6.33
CA GLY A 236 -2.76 21.46 7.21
C GLY A 236 -4.10 21.61 6.49
N SER A 237 -5.17 21.06 7.06
CA SER A 237 -6.52 21.11 6.47
C SER A 237 -7.05 22.54 6.27
N SER A 238 -6.66 23.49 7.12
CA SER A 238 -7.07 24.90 7.01
C SER A 238 -6.19 25.73 6.06
N ALA A 239 -5.23 25.13 5.35
CA ALA A 239 -4.34 25.85 4.44
C ALA A 239 -5.10 26.69 3.40
N GLN A 240 -6.12 26.09 2.78
CA GLN A 240 -6.98 26.77 1.81
C GLN A 240 -7.87 27.85 2.43
N ASP A 241 -8.03 27.87 3.75
CA ASP A 241 -8.77 28.91 4.48
C ASP A 241 -7.81 29.91 5.15
N GLY A 242 -6.55 29.98 4.71
CA GLY A 242 -5.57 30.90 5.26
C GLY A 242 -5.07 30.52 6.66
N GLY A 243 -5.17 29.23 7.00
CA GLY A 243 -4.71 28.65 8.26
C GLY A 243 -5.73 28.70 9.39
N GLU A 244 -6.97 29.11 9.15
CA GLU A 244 -7.97 29.41 10.19
C GLU A 244 -8.53 28.15 10.87
N PHE A 245 -8.48 28.11 12.22
CA PHE A 245 -9.04 27.02 13.03
C PHE A 245 -10.22 27.45 13.92
N GLY A 246 -10.60 28.74 13.90
CA GLY A 246 -11.61 29.28 14.81
C GLY A 246 -11.16 29.18 16.28
N TRP A 247 -12.12 29.06 17.20
CA TRP A 247 -11.84 28.87 18.63
C TRP A 247 -11.49 27.42 18.92
N ILE A 248 -10.29 27.18 19.43
CA ILE A 248 -9.80 25.87 19.83
C ILE A 248 -9.44 25.87 21.32
N ALA A 249 -9.83 24.80 22.03
CA ALA A 249 -9.45 24.61 23.41
C ALA A 249 -8.01 24.16 23.54
N LYS A 250 -7.35 24.53 24.64
CA LYS A 250 -5.98 24.13 24.96
C LYS A 250 -5.79 22.61 24.84
N GLU A 251 -6.77 21.83 25.29
CA GLU A 251 -6.75 20.36 25.30
C GLU A 251 -6.88 19.73 23.91
N GLN A 252 -7.30 20.51 22.90
CA GLN A 252 -7.41 20.06 21.51
C GLN A 252 -6.13 20.32 20.69
N LEU A 253 -5.18 21.06 21.28
CA LEU A 253 -3.88 21.33 20.65
C LEU A 253 -2.87 20.24 21.00
N VAL A 254 -1.92 20.00 20.10
CA VAL A 254 -0.74 19.19 20.45
C VAL A 254 0.03 19.87 21.58
N ALA A 255 0.61 19.06 22.47
CA ALA A 255 1.18 19.52 23.74
C ALA A 255 2.19 20.66 23.56
N GLU A 256 3.06 20.54 22.56
CA GLU A 256 4.12 21.52 22.26
C GLU A 256 3.54 22.86 21.80
N VAL A 257 2.42 22.84 21.06
CA VAL A 257 1.71 24.05 20.64
C VAL A 257 0.94 24.66 21.81
N ALA A 258 0.25 23.84 22.60
CA ALA A 258 -0.47 24.28 23.79
C ALA A 258 0.46 24.96 24.80
N GLU A 259 1.64 24.38 25.04
CA GLU A 259 2.66 24.95 25.91
C GLU A 259 3.16 26.30 25.39
N LYS A 260 3.40 26.43 24.09
CA LYS A 260 3.87 27.70 23.51
C LYS A 260 2.85 28.82 23.55
N ILE A 261 1.56 28.51 23.45
CA ILE A 261 0.48 29.51 23.49
C ILE A 261 0.09 29.87 24.92
N PHE A 262 -0.09 28.86 25.79
CA PHE A 262 -0.65 29.02 27.14
C PHE A 262 0.37 28.92 28.28
N GLY A 263 1.64 28.63 27.99
CA GLY A 263 2.71 28.46 29.00
C GLY A 263 3.29 29.75 29.57
N GLY A 264 2.86 30.92 29.09
CA GLY A 264 3.24 32.23 29.64
C GLY A 264 4.30 33.00 28.83
N ASP A 265 4.93 32.37 27.84
CA ASP A 265 5.97 32.99 26.99
C ASP A 265 5.42 33.64 25.71
N PHE A 266 4.13 33.48 25.41
CA PHE A 266 3.55 34.02 24.18
C PHE A 266 3.31 35.53 24.28
N PRO A 267 3.86 36.37 23.36
CA PRO A 267 3.65 37.80 23.42
C PRO A 267 2.18 38.16 23.21
N VAL A 268 1.59 38.87 24.17
CA VAL A 268 0.22 39.43 24.06
C VAL A 268 0.18 40.64 23.11
N ASN A 269 1.32 41.08 22.58
CA ASN A 269 1.44 42.26 21.73
C ASN A 269 0.74 42.06 20.36
N PRO A 270 -0.26 42.89 20.00
CA PRO A 270 -1.02 42.82 18.74
C PRO A 270 -0.19 42.72 17.47
N ASP A 271 0.97 43.39 17.43
CA ASP A 271 1.77 43.52 16.21
C ASP A 271 2.75 42.35 15.99
N LYS A 272 2.81 41.39 16.94
CA LYS A 272 3.78 40.28 16.95
C LYS A 272 3.19 38.93 17.36
N LYS A 273 1.88 38.71 17.21
CA LYS A 273 1.22 37.48 17.70
C LYS A 273 1.50 36.23 16.86
N LYS A 274 2.75 35.93 16.49
CA LYS A 274 3.12 34.64 15.86
C LYS A 274 4.25 33.95 16.64
N THR A 275 4.21 32.62 16.72
CA THR A 275 5.28 31.82 17.32
C THR A 275 6.51 31.79 16.41
N GLU A 276 7.66 31.42 16.97
CA GLU A 276 8.72 30.79 16.17
C GLU A 276 8.28 29.39 15.70
N ILE A 277 9.13 28.70 14.95
CA ILE A 277 8.86 27.32 14.54
C ILE A 277 8.78 26.43 15.80
N ILE A 278 7.66 25.72 15.93
CA ILE A 278 7.41 24.72 16.98
C ILE A 278 7.51 23.34 16.33
N GLU A 279 8.31 22.45 16.90
CA GLU A 279 8.38 21.05 16.49
C GLU A 279 7.46 20.20 17.37
N SER A 280 6.68 19.31 16.76
CA SER A 280 5.86 18.29 17.43
C SER A 280 6.06 16.93 16.76
N PRO A 281 5.54 15.82 17.31
CA PRO A 281 5.56 14.52 16.66
C PRO A 281 4.88 14.50 15.27
N LEU A 282 3.94 15.43 15.01
CA LEU A 282 3.23 15.51 13.74
C LEU A 282 4.00 16.29 12.68
N GLY A 283 4.82 17.26 13.07
CA GLY A 283 5.40 18.22 12.15
C GLY A 283 5.91 19.49 12.79
N PHE A 284 6.06 20.50 11.94
CA PHE A 284 6.48 21.83 12.33
C PHE A 284 5.32 22.80 12.19
N HIS A 285 5.19 23.69 13.16
CA HIS A 285 4.07 24.61 13.27
C HIS A 285 4.59 26.03 13.42
N ILE A 286 3.92 26.97 12.75
CA ILE A 286 3.96 28.40 13.11
C ILE A 286 2.53 28.79 13.41
N ILE A 287 2.29 29.31 14.61
CA ILE A 287 0.94 29.66 15.07
C ILE A 287 0.84 31.17 15.20
N LYS A 288 -0.20 31.75 14.62
CA LYS A 288 -0.63 33.11 14.90
C LYS A 288 -1.84 33.07 15.82
N VAL A 289 -1.75 33.72 16.97
CA VAL A 289 -2.88 33.80 17.92
C VAL A 289 -3.60 35.11 17.69
N GLU A 290 -4.89 35.07 17.38
CA GLU A 290 -5.70 36.27 17.18
C GLU A 290 -6.25 36.77 18.51
N GLU A 291 -6.85 35.84 19.26
CA GLU A 291 -7.53 36.11 20.53
C GLU A 291 -7.33 34.94 21.50
N MET A 292 -7.35 35.23 22.80
CA MET A 292 -7.40 34.22 23.86
C MET A 292 -8.47 34.62 24.85
N LYS A 293 -9.26 33.65 25.30
CA LYS A 293 -10.28 33.85 26.35
C LYS A 293 -10.35 32.64 27.26
N LYS A 294 -10.89 32.84 28.45
CA LYS A 294 -11.26 31.76 29.36
C LYS A 294 -12.78 31.72 29.46
N GLU A 295 -13.38 30.58 29.14
CA GLU A 295 -14.84 30.39 29.13
C GLU A 295 -15.16 29.14 29.93
N ASN A 296 -15.97 29.27 30.99
CA ASN A 296 -16.35 28.17 31.89
C ASN A 296 -15.15 27.36 32.43
N GLY A 297 -14.03 28.03 32.71
CA GLY A 297 -12.81 27.39 33.20
C GLY A 297 -11.92 26.77 32.12
N THR A 298 -12.36 26.76 30.86
CA THR A 298 -11.59 26.26 29.71
C THR A 298 -10.80 27.40 29.06
N ASP A 299 -9.52 27.19 28.82
CA ASP A 299 -8.67 28.13 28.09
C ASP A 299 -8.85 27.92 26.57
N LEU A 300 -9.27 28.97 25.87
CA LEU A 300 -9.58 28.95 24.45
C LEU A 300 -8.69 29.97 23.71
N ALA A 301 -8.24 29.62 22.52
CA ALA A 301 -7.54 30.52 21.61
C ALA A 301 -8.19 30.51 20.23
N ARG A 302 -8.25 31.67 19.60
CA ARG A 302 -8.55 31.80 18.17
C ARG A 302 -7.24 31.87 17.42
N ILE A 303 -6.94 30.89 16.58
CA ILE A 303 -5.62 30.75 15.95
C ILE A 303 -5.65 30.61 14.43
N LYS A 304 -4.55 31.01 13.80
CA LYS A 304 -4.15 30.60 12.46
C LYS A 304 -2.90 29.72 12.55
N GLN A 305 -2.80 28.71 11.69
CA GLN A 305 -1.67 27.77 11.66
C GLN A 305 -1.08 27.63 10.25
N ILE A 306 0.25 27.63 10.20
CA ILE A 306 1.02 27.05 9.10
C ILE A 306 1.62 25.76 9.62
N PHE A 307 1.38 24.66 8.93
CA PHE A 307 1.82 23.33 9.33
C PHE A 307 2.62 22.67 8.21
N ALA A 308 3.77 22.08 8.53
CA ALA A 308 4.51 21.21 7.65
C ALA A 308 4.61 19.83 8.30
N ARG A 309 4.04 18.81 7.66
CA ARG A 309 3.94 17.45 8.21
C ARG A 309 5.28 16.73 8.12
N LYS A 310 5.65 15.97 9.16
CA LYS A 310 6.78 15.03 9.09
C LYS A 310 6.50 13.93 8.06
N LYS A 311 7.56 13.44 7.44
CA LYS A 311 7.47 12.27 6.54
C LYS A 311 7.24 11.02 7.36
N THR A 312 6.25 10.22 6.98
CA THR A 312 5.96 8.94 7.64
C THR A 312 6.63 7.79 6.90
N PHE A 313 6.69 6.63 7.54
CA PHE A 313 7.08 5.39 6.87
C PHE A 313 6.17 5.07 5.68
N GLY A 314 4.87 5.39 5.77
CA GLY A 314 3.92 5.21 4.68
C GLY A 314 4.29 6.05 3.45
N ASP A 315 4.57 7.34 3.66
CA ASP A 315 5.01 8.24 2.57
C ASP A 315 6.31 7.76 1.93
N TRP A 316 7.26 7.34 2.77
CA TRP A 316 8.52 6.77 2.29
C TRP A 316 8.27 5.50 1.46
N LEU A 317 7.42 4.59 1.93
CA LEU A 317 7.11 3.35 1.22
C LEU A 317 6.41 3.64 -0.11
N GLU A 318 5.43 4.55 -0.11
CA GLU A 318 4.72 4.99 -1.30
C GLU A 318 5.69 5.53 -2.35
N GLU A 319 6.58 6.46 -1.97
CA GLU A 319 7.62 6.99 -2.86
C GLU A 319 8.51 5.88 -3.43
N ARG A 320 8.96 4.93 -2.60
CA ARG A 320 9.76 3.78 -3.07
C ARG A 320 8.96 2.89 -4.02
N MET A 321 7.68 2.66 -3.76
CA MET A 321 6.82 1.85 -4.63
C MET A 321 6.57 2.51 -5.99
N LYS A 322 6.48 3.86 -6.07
CA LYS A 322 6.40 4.59 -7.34
C LYS A 322 7.64 4.39 -8.22
N GLU A 323 8.80 4.17 -7.61
CA GLU A 323 10.08 3.87 -8.29
C GLU A 323 10.18 2.41 -8.75
N MET A 324 9.36 1.50 -8.21
CA MET A 324 9.40 0.07 -8.55
C MET A 324 8.65 -0.23 -9.85
N ASN A 325 9.07 -1.29 -10.55
CA ASN A 325 8.35 -1.76 -11.73
C ASN A 325 7.25 -2.73 -11.31
N ILE A 326 6.08 -2.19 -10.98
CA ILE A 326 4.89 -2.96 -10.57
C ILE A 326 3.92 -3.07 -11.74
N ASN A 327 3.65 -4.30 -12.16
CA ASN A 327 2.67 -4.61 -13.19
C ASN A 327 1.53 -5.41 -12.57
N VAL A 328 0.36 -4.79 -12.42
CA VAL A 328 -0.88 -5.49 -12.04
C VAL A 328 -1.47 -6.13 -13.30
N LEU A 329 -1.52 -7.46 -13.30
CA LEU A 329 -2.01 -8.29 -14.39
C LEU A 329 -3.46 -8.72 -14.19
N ASP A 330 -4.04 -8.39 -13.05
CA ASP A 330 -5.44 -8.68 -12.74
C ASP A 330 -6.41 -8.07 -13.77
N LYS A 331 -7.54 -8.74 -14.02
CA LYS A 331 -8.54 -8.31 -15.00
C LYS A 331 -9.30 -7.05 -14.57
N GLU A 332 -9.54 -6.84 -13.27
CA GLU A 332 -10.37 -5.75 -12.72
C GLU A 332 -9.54 -4.56 -12.23
N TYR A 333 -8.29 -4.82 -11.86
CA TYR A 333 -7.41 -3.83 -11.23
C TYR A 333 -6.26 -3.38 -12.13
N GLN A 334 -5.69 -2.22 -11.82
CA GLN A 334 -4.48 -1.69 -12.43
C GLN A 334 -3.59 -0.98 -11.40
N TRP A 335 -2.31 -0.82 -11.74
CA TRP A 335 -1.37 -0.06 -10.93
C TRP A 335 -1.48 1.43 -11.26
N ASP A 336 -1.77 2.24 -10.24
CA ASP A 336 -1.65 3.69 -10.32
C ASP A 336 -0.22 4.07 -9.94
N LYS A 337 0.60 4.38 -10.95
CA LYS A 337 2.00 4.74 -10.75
C LYS A 337 2.16 6.11 -10.06
N GLU A 338 1.20 7.01 -10.20
CA GLU A 338 1.29 8.35 -9.61
C GLU A 338 1.09 8.31 -8.10
N ASN A 339 0.19 7.44 -7.65
CA ASN A 339 -0.16 7.30 -6.23
C ASN A 339 0.46 6.07 -5.56
N GLY A 340 1.08 5.16 -6.34
CA GLY A 340 1.73 3.97 -5.79
C GLY A 340 0.76 2.98 -5.17
N ILE A 341 -0.44 2.84 -5.76
CA ILE A 341 -1.52 1.98 -5.23
C ILE A 341 -2.26 1.22 -6.33
N VAL A 342 -2.97 0.17 -5.94
CA VAL A 342 -3.90 -0.54 -6.84
C VAL A 342 -5.25 0.19 -6.90
N ILE A 343 -5.73 0.44 -8.12
CA ILE A 343 -7.03 1.06 -8.40
C ILE A 343 -7.89 0.17 -9.32
N PHE A 344 -9.20 0.40 -9.32
CA PHE A 344 -10.10 -0.22 -10.30
C PHE A 344 -9.84 0.33 -11.71
N LYS A 345 -9.90 -0.54 -12.72
CA LYS A 345 -9.96 -0.15 -14.14
C LYS A 345 -11.29 0.51 -14.47
N ASP A 346 -12.39 -0.02 -13.93
CA ASP A 346 -13.74 0.52 -14.12
C ASP A 346 -13.95 1.83 -13.34
N GLU A 347 -14.46 2.87 -14.03
CA GLU A 347 -14.71 4.17 -13.43
C GLU A 347 -15.90 4.17 -12.46
N GLY A 348 -16.93 3.38 -12.76
CA GLY A 348 -18.09 3.22 -11.89
C GLY A 348 -17.70 2.65 -10.53
N MET A 349 -16.80 1.66 -10.52
CA MET A 349 -16.24 1.10 -9.30
C MET A 349 -15.36 2.10 -8.52
N ARG A 350 -14.57 2.94 -9.20
CA ARG A 350 -13.83 4.01 -8.52
C ARG A 350 -14.76 5.02 -7.84
N ASN A 351 -15.85 5.41 -8.51
CA ASN A 351 -16.83 6.33 -7.93
C ASN A 351 -17.58 5.67 -6.76
N PHE A 352 -17.97 4.40 -6.90
CA PHE A 352 -18.60 3.64 -5.84
C PHE A 352 -17.69 3.51 -4.60
N GLU A 353 -16.41 3.19 -4.80
CA GLU A 353 -15.41 3.15 -3.72
C GLU A 353 -15.30 4.49 -3.00
N LYS A 354 -15.17 5.59 -3.76
CA LYS A 354 -15.11 6.95 -3.21
C LYS A 354 -16.36 7.28 -2.38
N GLU A 355 -17.55 7.05 -2.91
CA GLU A 355 -18.81 7.29 -2.20
C GLU A 355 -18.92 6.43 -0.93
N THR A 356 -18.40 5.20 -0.96
CA THR A 356 -18.43 4.30 0.20
C THR A 356 -17.60 4.88 1.34
N TYR A 357 -16.41 5.41 1.06
CA TYR A 357 -15.58 6.07 2.08
C TYR A 357 -16.14 7.43 2.52
N GLU A 358 -16.78 8.20 1.63
CA GLU A 358 -17.40 9.48 2.00
C GLU A 358 -18.63 9.30 2.91
N LYS A 359 -19.38 8.20 2.74
CA LYS A 359 -20.52 7.84 3.59
C LYS A 359 -20.10 7.30 4.97
N TRP A 360 -18.81 7.10 5.22
CA TRP A 360 -18.29 6.66 6.51
C TRP A 360 -18.39 7.77 7.57
N GLU A 361 -19.58 7.99 8.11
CA GLU A 361 -19.83 8.87 9.27
C GLU A 361 -19.49 8.16 10.61
N GLY A 362 -18.41 7.38 10.64
CA GLY A 362 -18.08 6.51 11.77
C GLY A 362 -18.90 5.21 11.84
N ASP A 363 -19.72 4.93 10.82
CA ASP A 363 -20.42 3.65 10.70
C ASP A 363 -19.47 2.56 10.19
N ILE A 364 -19.03 1.72 11.12
CA ILE A 364 -18.10 0.61 10.84
C ILE A 364 -18.74 -0.43 9.89
N SER A 365 -20.07 -0.50 9.80
CA SER A 365 -20.77 -1.40 8.86
C SER A 365 -20.64 -0.97 7.39
N VAL A 366 -20.17 0.26 7.12
CA VAL A 366 -19.88 0.77 5.76
C VAL A 366 -18.45 0.44 5.33
N MET A 367 -17.55 0.22 6.29
CA MET A 367 -16.16 -0.21 6.04
C MET A 367 -16.05 -1.72 5.80
N PHE A 368 -17.19 -2.43 5.84
CA PHE A 368 -17.34 -3.87 5.58
C PHE A 368 -18.40 -4.14 4.50
#